data_AF-A0A7G2EHD2-F1
#
_entry.id   AF-A0A7G2EHD2-F1
#
_cell.length_a   1.000
_cell.length_b   1.000
_cell.length_c   1.000
_cell.angle_alpha   90.00
_cell.angle_beta   90.00
_cell.angle_gamma   90.00
#
_symmetry.space_group_name_H-M   'P 1'
#
loop_
_entity.id
_entity.type
_entity.pdbx_description
1 polymer ?
#
loop_
_entity_poly.entity_id
_entity_poly.type
_entity_poly.pdbx_seq_one_letter_code
_entity_poly.pdbx_strand_id
1 'polypeptide(L)'
;MGAFRFHQYQVVGRALPTEKDVQPKIYRMKLWATNEVRAKSKFWYFLRKLKKVKKSNGQMLAINEIYEKNPTTIKNFGIWLRYQSRTGYHNMYKEYRDTTLNGAVEQMYTEMASRHRVRFPCIQIIKTATVPAKLCKRESTKQFHNSKIKFPLVFRKVRPPSRKLKTTYKANKPNLFMKSDGGEGKASWVGKDGKVYHSHDGLAPHSHEPIYSPGYFSRRAPPLHDRNFSERAFTVGIGGPVGTGKTALMLALCRFLRDKYSLAAVTNDIFTKEDGEFLVKNGALPEERIRAVETGGCPHAAIREDISINLGPLEELSNLFKADLLLCESGGDNLAANFSRELADYIIYIIDVSAGDKIPRKGGPGITQADLLVINKTDLAAAVGADLSVMERDSLRMRDGGPFVFAQVKHGLGVEEIVNHVMHSWEHATGKKRQ
;
A
#
# COMPACT_ATOMS: atom_id res chain seq x y z
N MET A 1 23.87 -11.18 -20.99
CA MET A 1 23.25 -11.50 -19.68
C MET A 1 23.24 -10.23 -18.86
N GLY A 2 22.16 -9.92 -18.13
CA GLY A 2 22.19 -8.81 -17.17
C GLY A 2 23.32 -9.04 -16.18
N ALA A 3 24.09 -8.00 -15.86
CA ALA A 3 25.14 -8.10 -14.86
C ALA A 3 24.48 -8.20 -13.48
N PHE A 4 24.32 -9.43 -12.98
CA PHE A 4 23.77 -9.66 -11.64
C PHE A 4 24.83 -9.35 -10.60
N ARG A 5 24.47 -8.62 -9.55
CA ARG A 5 25.41 -8.37 -8.44
C ARG A 5 25.62 -9.60 -7.55
N PHE A 6 24.64 -10.50 -7.50
CA PHE A 6 24.63 -11.67 -6.63
C PHE A 6 24.55 -12.96 -7.43
N HIS A 7 25.43 -13.89 -7.07
CA HIS A 7 25.55 -15.20 -7.68
C HIS A 7 25.14 -16.29 -6.68
N GLN A 8 24.47 -17.33 -7.18
CA GLN A 8 24.13 -18.49 -6.37
C GLN A 8 25.35 -19.41 -6.27
N TYR A 9 25.77 -19.71 -5.05
CA TYR A 9 26.84 -20.67 -4.75
C TYR A 9 26.28 -21.87 -4.02
N GLN A 10 26.74 -23.05 -4.42
CA GLN A 10 26.65 -24.28 -3.64
C GLN A 10 27.96 -24.46 -2.90
N VAL A 11 27.93 -24.22 -1.59
CA VAL A 11 29.08 -24.35 -0.71
C VAL A 11 28.96 -25.66 0.08
N VAL A 12 30.03 -26.45 0.07
CA VAL A 12 30.14 -27.74 0.75
C VAL A 12 31.31 -27.70 1.71
N GLY A 13 31.08 -28.05 2.98
CA GLY A 13 32.11 -28.08 4.00
C GLY A 13 31.75 -28.99 5.17
N ARG A 14 32.74 -29.31 6.00
CA ARG A 14 32.61 -30.21 7.15
C ARG A 14 33.49 -29.73 8.31
N ALA A 15 33.32 -30.33 9.49
CA ALA A 15 34.33 -30.21 10.56
C ALA A 15 35.62 -30.93 10.14
N LEU A 16 36.76 -30.53 10.71
CA LEU A 16 37.98 -31.30 10.55
C LEU A 16 37.82 -32.67 11.25
N PRO A 17 38.25 -33.77 10.62
CA PRO A 17 38.28 -35.07 11.27
C PRO A 17 39.11 -35.02 12.56
N THR A 18 38.63 -35.70 13.59
CA THR A 18 39.34 -35.87 14.87
C THR A 18 39.41 -37.35 15.20
N GLU A 19 40.28 -37.75 16.14
CA GLU A 19 40.36 -39.15 16.59
C GLU A 19 39.01 -39.70 17.09
N LYS A 20 38.14 -38.82 17.62
CA LYS A 20 36.79 -39.17 18.07
C LYS A 20 35.74 -39.22 16.96
N ASP A 21 35.95 -38.49 15.87
CA ASP A 21 35.04 -38.42 14.71
C ASP A 21 35.86 -38.39 13.42
N VAL A 22 36.16 -39.59 12.91
CA VAL A 22 36.98 -39.81 11.72
C VAL A 22 36.26 -39.38 10.44
N GLN A 23 34.92 -39.42 10.43
CA GLN A 23 34.08 -39.09 9.28
C GLN A 23 33.00 -38.06 9.64
N PRO A 24 33.40 -36.80 9.88
CA PRO A 24 32.46 -35.76 10.26
C PRO A 24 31.46 -35.46 9.14
N LYS A 25 30.22 -35.19 9.54
CA LYS A 25 29.09 -34.93 8.63
C LYS A 25 29.41 -33.79 7.66
N ILE A 26 29.10 -34.01 6.39
CA ILE A 26 29.24 -33.03 5.32
C ILE A 26 27.98 -32.16 5.25
N TYR A 27 28.16 -30.85 5.22
CA TYR A 27 27.10 -29.88 5.07
C TYR A 27 27.18 -29.19 3.71
N ARG A 28 26.03 -29.11 3.05
CA ARG A 28 25.87 -28.40 1.77
C ARG A 28 24.83 -27.31 1.92
N MET A 29 25.14 -26.11 1.45
CA MET A 29 24.23 -24.98 1.48
C MET A 29 24.23 -24.22 0.16
N LYS A 30 23.03 -23.88 -0.31
CA LYS A 30 22.84 -22.92 -1.40
C LYS A 30 22.69 -21.53 -0.80
N LEU A 31 23.49 -20.58 -1.25
CA LEU A 31 23.46 -19.20 -0.76
C LEU A 31 23.78 -18.23 -1.89
N TRP A 32 23.42 -16.96 -1.69
CA TRP A 32 23.75 -15.88 -2.61
C TRP A 32 24.81 -14.97 -2.01
N ALA A 33 25.80 -14.65 -2.82
CA ALA A 33 26.92 -13.78 -2.48
C ALA A 33 27.43 -13.06 -3.73
N THR A 34 28.18 -11.96 -3.53
CA THR A 34 28.76 -11.18 -4.63
C THR A 34 30.01 -11.83 -5.22
N ASN A 35 30.63 -12.74 -4.47
CA ASN A 35 31.82 -13.49 -4.86
C ASN A 35 32.01 -14.69 -3.92
N GLU A 36 32.96 -15.55 -4.27
CA GLU A 36 33.30 -16.76 -3.53
C GLU A 36 33.76 -16.49 -2.08
N VAL A 37 34.50 -15.39 -1.84
CA VAL A 37 35.00 -15.04 -0.50
C VAL A 37 33.84 -14.72 0.45
N ARG A 38 32.85 -13.95 -0.03
CA ARG A 38 31.62 -13.65 0.71
C ARG A 38 30.78 -14.91 0.89
N ALA A 39 30.76 -15.80 -0.10
CA ALA A 39 30.09 -17.11 0.02
C ALA A 39 30.68 -17.96 1.14
N LYS A 40 32.02 -18.09 1.21
CA LYS A 40 32.75 -18.76 2.30
C LYS A 40 32.38 -18.20 3.67
N SER A 41 32.42 -16.88 3.80
CA SER A 41 32.13 -16.19 5.06
C SER A 41 30.69 -16.45 5.53
N LYS A 42 29.72 -16.37 4.60
CA LYS A 42 28.29 -16.63 4.89
C LYS A 42 28.06 -18.10 5.26
N PHE A 43 28.77 -19.03 4.61
CA PHE A 43 28.72 -20.44 4.96
C PHE A 43 29.15 -20.72 6.40
N TRP A 44 30.31 -20.21 6.80
CA TRP A 44 30.81 -20.39 8.16
C TRP A 44 29.93 -19.71 9.22
N TYR A 45 29.31 -18.57 8.89
CA TYR A 45 28.33 -17.94 9.78
C TYR A 45 27.17 -18.88 10.12
N PHE A 46 26.58 -19.53 9.12
CA PHE A 46 25.46 -20.45 9.33
C PHE A 46 25.89 -21.77 9.98
N LEU A 47 27.02 -22.36 9.59
CA LEU A 47 27.53 -23.58 10.23
C LEU A 47 27.82 -23.37 11.72
N ARG A 48 28.41 -22.24 12.10
CA ARG A 48 28.65 -21.89 13.51
C ARG A 48 27.32 -21.74 14.27
N LYS A 49 26.32 -21.11 13.66
CA LYS A 49 25.04 -20.82 14.33
C LYS A 49 24.17 -22.08 14.46
N LEU A 50 24.12 -22.91 13.43
CA LEU A 50 23.21 -24.07 13.34
C LEU A 50 23.84 -25.38 13.82
N LYS A 51 25.14 -25.57 13.59
CA LYS A 51 25.85 -26.84 13.85
C LYS A 51 27.07 -26.69 14.76
N LYS A 52 27.31 -25.48 15.30
CA LYS A 52 28.43 -25.16 16.20
C LYS A 52 29.82 -25.44 15.64
N VAL A 53 29.96 -25.59 14.32
CA VAL A 53 31.24 -25.76 13.63
C VAL A 53 31.87 -24.39 13.34
N LYS A 54 33.09 -24.15 13.83
CA LYS A 54 33.84 -22.91 13.59
C LYS A 54 34.72 -23.03 12.35
N LYS A 55 35.06 -21.89 11.72
CA LYS A 55 35.98 -21.83 10.57
C LYS A 55 37.37 -22.42 10.90
N SER A 56 37.87 -22.23 12.12
CA SER A 56 39.18 -22.75 12.56
C SER A 56 39.22 -24.28 12.59
N ASN A 57 38.10 -24.93 12.92
CA ASN A 57 38.02 -26.37 13.11
C ASN A 57 37.22 -27.02 11.97
N GLY A 58 37.16 -26.36 10.83
CA GLY A 58 36.33 -26.76 9.70
C GLY A 58 37.08 -26.65 8.39
N GLN A 59 36.76 -27.54 7.47
CA GLN A 59 37.34 -27.61 6.14
C GLN A 59 36.28 -27.34 5.07
N MET A 60 36.64 -26.52 4.08
CA MET A 60 35.84 -26.34 2.88
C MET A 60 36.17 -27.44 1.89
N LEU A 61 35.16 -28.14 1.38
CA LEU A 61 35.34 -29.22 0.41
C LEU A 61 35.18 -28.72 -1.02
N ALA A 62 34.14 -27.94 -1.30
CA ALA A 62 33.87 -27.44 -2.64
C ALA A 62 33.03 -26.16 -2.60
N ILE A 63 33.25 -25.27 -3.57
CA ILE A 63 32.41 -24.11 -3.82
C ILE A 63 32.15 -24.01 -5.30
N ASN A 64 30.91 -24.26 -5.68
CA ASN A 64 30.51 -24.26 -7.08
C ASN A 64 29.49 -23.16 -7.29
N GLU A 65 29.73 -22.29 -8.26
CA GLU A 65 28.72 -21.36 -8.74
C GLU A 65 27.63 -22.12 -9.51
N ILE A 66 26.36 -21.80 -9.24
CA ILE A 66 25.22 -22.39 -9.92
C ILE A 66 24.73 -21.42 -10.98
N TYR A 67 24.65 -21.92 -12.20
CA TYR A 67 24.07 -21.22 -13.34
C TYR A 67 22.67 -21.74 -13.64
N GLU A 68 21.80 -20.84 -14.10
CA GLU A 68 20.46 -21.19 -14.54
C GLU A 68 20.54 -22.02 -15.83
N LYS A 69 19.86 -23.17 -15.87
CA LYS A 69 19.91 -24.08 -17.04
C LYS A 69 19.37 -23.42 -18.30
N ASN A 70 18.20 -22.77 -18.19
CA ASN A 70 17.49 -22.15 -19.30
C ASN A 70 17.18 -20.69 -18.94
N PRO A 71 18.10 -19.73 -19.23
CA PRO A 71 17.92 -18.31 -18.93
C PRO A 71 17.12 -17.54 -19.99
N THR A 72 16.56 -18.24 -20.98
CA THR A 72 15.74 -17.64 -22.05
C THR A 72 14.25 -17.71 -21.74
N THR A 73 13.84 -18.56 -20.80
CA THR A 73 12.44 -18.77 -20.45
C THR A 73 12.09 -18.06 -19.15
N ILE A 74 10.97 -17.34 -19.16
CA ILE A 74 10.46 -16.66 -17.97
C ILE A 74 9.86 -17.70 -17.03
N LYS A 75 10.23 -17.62 -15.75
CA LYS A 75 9.75 -18.49 -14.67
C LYS A 75 9.23 -17.63 -13.52
N ASN A 76 8.40 -18.23 -12.68
CA ASN A 76 8.00 -17.62 -11.41
C ASN A 76 8.82 -18.27 -10.29
N PHE A 77 9.45 -17.46 -9.45
CA PHE A 77 10.28 -17.92 -8.34
C PHE A 77 9.66 -17.49 -7.01
N GLY A 78 9.35 -18.47 -6.18
CA GLY A 78 8.96 -18.27 -4.78
C GLY A 78 10.21 -18.19 -3.90
N ILE A 79 10.30 -17.14 -3.09
CA ILE A 79 11.40 -16.89 -2.16
C ILE A 79 10.83 -16.76 -0.76
N TRP A 80 11.21 -17.71 0.11
CA TRP A 80 10.98 -17.65 1.54
C TRP A 80 12.20 -17.03 2.20
N LEU A 81 12.01 -15.94 2.90
CA LEU A 81 13.07 -15.20 3.54
C LEU A 81 12.71 -14.87 4.98
N ARG A 82 13.74 -14.71 5.79
CA ARG A 82 13.69 -14.13 7.12
C ARG A 82 14.53 -12.88 7.10
N TYR A 83 14.02 -11.77 7.59
CA TYR A 83 14.77 -10.53 7.66
C TYR A 83 14.75 -9.94 9.05
N GLN A 84 15.80 -9.19 9.39
CA GLN A 84 15.88 -8.43 10.62
C GLN A 84 15.35 -7.02 10.37
N SER A 85 14.27 -6.67 11.07
CA SER A 85 13.76 -5.31 11.21
C SER A 85 14.38 -4.65 12.46
N ARG A 86 13.94 -3.42 12.77
CA ARG A 86 14.31 -2.74 14.01
C ARG A 86 13.77 -3.44 15.27
N THR A 87 12.60 -4.06 15.18
CA THR A 87 11.90 -4.67 16.32
C THR A 87 12.26 -6.15 16.52
N GLY A 88 12.74 -6.82 15.47
CA GLY A 88 13.05 -8.25 15.54
C GLY A 88 13.12 -8.92 14.17
N TYR A 89 13.01 -10.25 14.17
CA TYR A 89 13.05 -11.04 12.94
C TYR A 89 11.66 -11.37 12.43
N HIS A 90 11.45 -11.18 11.13
CA HIS A 90 10.18 -11.45 10.46
C HIS A 90 10.38 -12.45 9.33
N ASN A 91 9.42 -13.37 9.18
CA ASN A 91 9.39 -14.30 8.06
C ASN A 91 8.50 -13.73 6.95
N MET A 92 8.91 -13.91 5.70
CA MET A 92 8.20 -13.37 4.55
C MET A 92 8.30 -14.32 3.36
N TYR A 93 7.23 -14.36 2.57
CA TYR A 93 7.18 -15.07 1.31
C TYR A 93 6.87 -14.09 0.17
N LYS A 94 7.73 -14.07 -0.86
CA LYS A 94 7.60 -13.22 -2.05
C LYS A 94 7.70 -14.06 -3.31
N GLU A 95 7.07 -13.60 -4.38
CA GLU A 95 7.11 -14.23 -5.70
C GLU A 95 7.62 -13.22 -6.72
N TYR A 96 8.56 -13.63 -7.57
CA TYR A 96 9.13 -12.79 -8.61
C TYR A 96 9.08 -13.51 -9.95
N ARG A 97 8.82 -12.76 -11.01
CA ARG A 97 8.83 -13.27 -12.39
C ARG A 97 10.13 -12.81 -13.06
N ASP A 98 11.00 -13.76 -13.39
CA ASP A 98 12.30 -13.50 -13.98
C ASP A 98 12.73 -14.69 -14.86
N THR A 99 13.73 -14.49 -15.69
CA THR A 99 14.41 -15.52 -16.49
C THR A 99 15.39 -16.37 -15.67
N THR A 100 15.92 -15.82 -14.57
CA THR A 100 16.91 -16.50 -13.72
C THR A 100 16.60 -16.34 -12.24
N LEU A 101 17.00 -17.34 -11.44
CA LEU A 101 16.87 -17.24 -9.98
C LEU A 101 17.73 -16.12 -9.38
N ASN A 102 18.88 -15.81 -9.99
CA ASN A 102 19.75 -14.71 -9.53
C ASN A 102 19.07 -13.35 -9.74
N GLY A 103 18.43 -13.13 -10.89
CA GLY A 103 17.63 -11.93 -11.16
C GLY A 103 16.48 -11.78 -10.16
N ALA A 104 15.74 -12.86 -9.89
CA ALA A 104 14.67 -12.86 -8.89
C ALA A 104 15.16 -12.49 -7.48
N VAL A 105 16.34 -12.98 -7.07
CA VAL A 105 16.95 -12.63 -5.79
C VAL A 105 17.44 -11.18 -5.75
N GLU A 106 17.95 -10.64 -6.86
CA GLU A 106 18.35 -9.23 -6.95
C GLU A 106 17.15 -8.27 -6.91
N GLN A 107 16.06 -8.63 -7.58
CA GLN A 107 14.77 -7.92 -7.46
C GLN A 107 14.29 -7.93 -6.00
N MET A 108 14.34 -9.10 -5.34
CA MET A 108 13.99 -9.23 -3.92
C MET A 108 14.85 -8.34 -3.03
N TYR A 109 16.18 -8.34 -3.22
CA TYR A 109 17.06 -7.48 -2.44
C TYR A 109 16.74 -6.00 -2.62
N THR A 110 16.49 -5.57 -3.86
CA THR A 110 16.11 -4.19 -4.17
C THR A 110 14.78 -3.80 -3.54
N GLU A 111 13.78 -4.68 -3.63
CA GLU A 111 12.46 -4.45 -3.04
C GLU A 111 12.54 -4.38 -1.51
N MET A 112 13.28 -5.30 -0.87
CA MET A 112 13.46 -5.30 0.58
C MET A 112 14.21 -4.05 1.07
N ALA A 113 15.17 -3.55 0.29
CA ALA A 113 15.85 -2.30 0.60
C ALA A 113 14.94 -1.08 0.44
N SER A 114 14.05 -1.08 -0.56
CA SER A 114 13.15 0.05 -0.83
C SER A 114 11.94 0.07 0.10
N ARG A 115 11.18 -1.03 0.17
CA ARG A 115 9.90 -1.10 0.89
C ARG A 115 10.09 -1.30 2.38
N HIS A 116 11.03 -2.17 2.76
CA HIS A 116 11.24 -2.56 4.16
C HIS A 116 12.51 -1.94 4.77
N ARG A 117 13.27 -1.14 4.00
CA ARG A 117 14.53 -0.48 4.44
C ARG A 117 15.56 -1.46 5.02
N VAL A 118 15.56 -2.70 4.54
CA VAL A 118 16.43 -3.76 5.05
C VAL A 118 17.74 -3.80 4.29
N ARG A 119 18.85 -3.79 5.02
CA ARG A 119 20.19 -3.98 4.44
C ARG A 119 20.37 -5.45 4.01
N PHE A 120 21.06 -5.69 2.89
CA PHE A 120 21.24 -7.05 2.36
C PHE A 120 21.80 -8.09 3.36
N PRO A 121 22.75 -7.77 4.27
CA PRO A 121 23.24 -8.71 5.28
C PRO A 121 22.18 -9.15 6.30
N CYS A 122 21.13 -8.34 6.48
CA CYS A 122 20.03 -8.60 7.42
C CYS A 122 18.97 -9.55 6.85
N ILE A 123 19.12 -10.00 5.60
CA ILE A 123 18.18 -10.90 4.92
C ILE A 123 18.79 -12.29 4.80
N GLN A 124 18.04 -13.28 5.25
CA GLN A 124 18.36 -14.70 5.20
C GLN A 124 17.34 -15.38 4.30
N ILE A 125 17.79 -15.96 3.19
CA ILE A 125 16.93 -16.74 2.32
C ILE A 125 16.82 -18.15 2.92
N ILE A 126 15.62 -18.57 3.25
CA ILE A 126 15.31 -19.88 3.84
C ILE A 126 15.20 -20.92 2.72
N LYS A 127 14.39 -20.61 1.71
CA LYS A 127 14.08 -21.52 0.60
C LYS A 127 13.81 -20.72 -0.67
N THR A 128 14.16 -21.32 -1.80
CA THR A 128 13.74 -20.85 -3.12
C THR A 128 13.14 -22.02 -3.89
N ALA A 129 12.13 -21.75 -4.71
CA ALA A 129 11.52 -22.75 -5.58
C ALA A 129 10.96 -22.09 -6.84
N THR A 130 10.99 -22.82 -7.96
CA THR A 130 10.22 -22.44 -9.15
C THR A 130 8.77 -22.83 -8.91
N VAL A 131 7.86 -21.88 -9.09
CA VAL A 131 6.42 -22.05 -8.80
C VAL A 131 5.66 -22.09 -10.14
N PRO A 132 4.88 -23.15 -10.42
CA PRO A 132 3.98 -23.18 -11.57
C PRO A 132 2.96 -22.03 -11.54
N ALA A 133 2.57 -21.49 -12.70
CA ALA A 133 1.68 -20.33 -12.79
C ALA A 133 0.35 -20.50 -12.02
N LYS A 134 -0.20 -21.72 -11.99
CA LYS A 134 -1.43 -22.07 -11.26
C LYS A 134 -1.29 -21.97 -9.73
N LEU A 135 -0.07 -22.12 -9.21
CA LEU A 135 0.21 -22.14 -7.77
C LEU A 135 0.73 -20.79 -7.24
N CYS A 136 0.96 -19.82 -8.12
CA CYS A 136 1.35 -18.47 -7.72
C CYS A 136 0.22 -17.81 -6.93
N LYS A 137 0.56 -17.22 -5.79
CA LYS A 137 -0.41 -16.63 -4.87
C LYS A 137 -0.47 -15.10 -4.98
N ARG A 138 0.58 -14.44 -5.48
CA ARG A 138 0.67 -12.97 -5.47
C ARG A 138 0.03 -12.35 -6.72
N GLU A 139 -0.91 -11.43 -6.53
CA GLU A 139 -1.62 -10.73 -7.63
C GLU A 139 -0.66 -10.00 -8.58
N SER A 140 0.39 -9.39 -8.03
CA SER A 140 1.44 -8.72 -8.81
C SER A 140 2.11 -9.63 -9.83
N THR A 141 2.15 -10.95 -9.57
CA THR A 141 2.70 -11.97 -10.47
C THR A 141 1.59 -12.53 -11.37
N LYS A 142 0.41 -12.79 -10.82
CA LYS A 142 -0.74 -13.37 -11.54
C LYS A 142 -1.20 -12.51 -12.72
N GLN A 143 -1.17 -11.18 -12.58
CA GLN A 143 -1.60 -10.27 -13.65
C GLN A 143 -0.85 -10.50 -14.99
N PHE A 144 0.37 -11.04 -14.94
CA PHE A 144 1.21 -11.28 -16.11
C PHE A 144 1.09 -12.70 -16.70
N HIS A 145 0.15 -13.52 -16.22
CA HIS A 145 -0.05 -14.88 -16.73
C HIS A 145 -0.91 -14.95 -18.00
N ASN A 146 -1.68 -13.89 -18.29
CA ASN A 146 -2.52 -13.85 -19.49
C ASN A 146 -1.64 -13.72 -20.75
N SER A 147 -1.73 -14.69 -21.67
CA SER A 147 -0.99 -14.67 -22.93
C SER A 147 -1.41 -13.55 -23.89
N LYS A 148 -2.61 -12.99 -23.71
CA LYS A 148 -3.15 -11.89 -24.50
C LYS A 148 -2.89 -10.51 -23.89
N ILE A 149 -2.04 -10.43 -22.85
CA ILE A 149 -1.75 -9.15 -22.20
C ILE A 149 -1.16 -8.15 -23.19
N LYS A 150 -1.76 -6.96 -23.25
CA LYS A 150 -1.29 -5.82 -24.03
C LYS A 150 -1.35 -4.59 -23.15
N PHE A 151 -0.31 -3.78 -23.18
CA PHE A 151 -0.28 -2.50 -22.48
C PHE A 151 0.29 -1.43 -23.42
N PRO A 152 -0.38 -0.27 -23.54
CA PRO A 152 0.14 0.83 -24.35
C PRO A 152 1.37 1.42 -23.68
N LEU A 153 2.38 1.79 -24.47
CA LEU A 153 3.49 2.60 -23.99
C LEU A 153 3.05 4.07 -23.96
N VAL A 154 2.32 4.46 -22.91
CA VAL A 154 1.71 5.80 -22.77
C VAL A 154 2.71 6.94 -22.68
N PHE A 155 3.91 6.66 -22.16
CA PHE A 155 4.97 7.64 -22.01
C PHE A 155 6.30 7.01 -22.39
N ARG A 156 6.88 7.47 -23.50
CA ARG A 156 8.21 7.04 -23.93
C ARG A 156 9.22 8.13 -23.58
N LYS A 157 9.99 7.90 -22.51
CA LYS A 157 11.16 8.73 -22.22
C LYS A 157 12.18 8.57 -23.35
N VAL A 158 12.33 9.60 -24.18
CA VAL A 158 13.31 9.62 -25.27
C VAL A 158 14.71 9.61 -24.66
N ARG A 159 15.41 8.48 -24.78
CA ARG A 159 16.82 8.34 -24.38
C ARG A 159 17.67 8.36 -25.65
N PRO A 160 18.76 9.16 -25.71
CA PRO A 160 19.66 9.11 -26.85
C PRO A 160 20.28 7.69 -26.94
N PRO A 161 20.42 7.11 -28.14
CA PRO A 161 20.98 5.77 -28.31
C PRO A 161 22.39 5.62 -27.76
N SER A 162 23.17 6.70 -27.76
CA SER A 162 24.52 6.75 -27.21
C SER A 162 24.77 8.07 -26.49
N ARG A 163 25.77 8.09 -25.60
CA ARG A 163 26.15 9.30 -24.85
C ARG A 163 26.61 10.43 -25.76
N LYS A 164 27.26 10.12 -26.89
CA LYS A 164 27.73 11.10 -27.89
C LYS A 164 26.57 11.90 -28.50
N LEU A 165 25.39 11.30 -28.59
CA LEU A 165 24.18 11.92 -29.16
C LEU A 165 23.32 12.66 -28.11
N LYS A 166 23.80 12.76 -26.86
CA LYS A 166 23.12 13.53 -25.82
C LYS A 166 23.48 15.01 -25.97
N THR A 167 22.48 15.82 -26.31
CA THR A 167 22.63 17.28 -26.42
C THR A 167 21.93 17.99 -25.28
N THR A 168 22.43 19.17 -24.88
CA THR A 168 21.79 20.03 -23.87
C THR A 168 20.54 20.70 -24.42
N TYR A 169 20.59 21.08 -25.70
CA TYR A 169 19.49 21.73 -26.42
C TYR A 169 19.15 20.93 -27.68
N LYS A 170 17.88 20.99 -28.09
CA LYS A 170 17.39 20.48 -29.37
C LYS A 170 16.41 21.49 -29.94
N ALA A 171 16.44 21.66 -31.27
CA ALA A 171 15.54 22.59 -31.96
C ALA A 171 14.06 22.20 -31.86
N ASN A 172 13.77 20.92 -31.63
CA ASN A 172 12.41 20.38 -31.55
C ASN A 172 12.08 19.82 -30.16
N LYS A 173 10.85 20.07 -29.70
CA LYS A 173 10.32 19.45 -28.48
C LYS A 173 10.14 17.94 -28.69
N PRO A 174 10.56 17.08 -27.76
CA PRO A 174 10.38 15.64 -27.89
C PRO A 174 8.89 15.30 -27.77
N ASN A 175 8.39 14.47 -28.69
CA ASN A 175 7.09 13.84 -28.50
C ASN A 175 7.26 12.63 -27.56
N LEU A 176 6.56 12.67 -26.43
CA LEU A 176 6.62 11.63 -25.40
C LEU A 176 5.50 10.60 -25.56
N PHE A 177 4.57 10.84 -26.49
CA PHE A 177 3.43 9.99 -26.82
C PHE A 177 3.63 9.40 -28.22
N MET A 178 3.39 8.10 -28.43
CA MET A 178 3.48 7.52 -29.78
C MET A 178 2.26 7.93 -30.61
N LYS A 179 2.47 8.41 -31.83
CA LYS A 179 1.42 8.47 -32.86
C LYS A 179 1.23 7.05 -33.41
N SER A 180 -0.03 6.62 -33.54
CA SER A 180 -0.39 5.45 -34.33
C SER A 180 -0.14 5.78 -35.80
N ASP A 181 0.71 5.01 -36.47
CA ASP A 181 0.85 5.09 -37.92
C ASP A 181 -0.35 4.40 -38.57
N GLY A 182 -1.24 5.18 -39.22
CA GLY A 182 -2.12 4.72 -40.29
C GLY A 182 -3.63 4.91 -40.08
N GLY A 183 -4.24 5.81 -40.88
CA GLY A 183 -5.66 5.77 -41.26
C GLY A 183 -6.37 7.13 -41.26
N GLU A 184 -6.65 7.71 -42.44
CA GLU A 184 -7.62 8.81 -42.59
C GLU A 184 -9.05 8.30 -42.29
N GLY A 185 -9.86 9.05 -41.52
CA GLY A 185 -11.30 8.73 -41.38
C GLY A 185 -12.05 9.54 -40.31
N LYS A 186 -13.07 10.28 -40.74
CA LYS A 186 -13.81 11.32 -40.02
C LYS A 186 -14.76 10.84 -38.90
N ALA A 187 -15.01 11.82 -38.01
CA ALA A 187 -16.27 12.23 -37.37
C ALA A 187 -16.92 11.32 -36.31
N SER A 188 -17.13 11.90 -35.13
CA SER A 188 -17.94 11.38 -34.04
C SER A 188 -19.41 11.24 -34.41
N TRP A 189 -20.08 10.18 -33.94
CA TRP A 189 -21.53 9.98 -34.08
C TRP A 189 -22.15 9.41 -32.78
N VAL A 190 -23.47 9.52 -32.62
CA VAL A 190 -24.18 9.02 -31.42
C VAL A 190 -24.83 7.67 -31.70
N GLY A 191 -24.56 6.66 -30.86
CA GLY A 191 -25.12 5.31 -30.99
C GLY A 191 -26.55 5.20 -30.45
N LYS A 192 -27.24 4.09 -30.78
CA LYS A 192 -28.61 3.79 -30.31
C LYS A 192 -28.74 3.68 -28.78
N ASP A 193 -27.62 3.55 -28.07
CA ASP A 193 -27.49 3.52 -26.61
C ASP A 193 -27.23 4.91 -25.99
N GLY A 194 -27.27 5.98 -26.79
CA GLY A 194 -27.08 7.36 -26.37
C GLY A 194 -25.62 7.78 -26.19
N LYS A 195 -24.64 6.91 -26.47
CA LYS A 195 -23.22 7.21 -26.30
C LYS A 195 -22.61 7.88 -27.54
N VAL A 196 -21.71 8.82 -27.31
CA VAL A 196 -20.94 9.48 -28.37
C VAL A 196 -19.72 8.61 -28.71
N TYR A 197 -19.74 8.01 -29.89
CA TYR A 197 -18.62 7.25 -30.43
C TYR A 197 -17.75 8.18 -31.25
N HIS A 198 -16.44 8.06 -31.08
CA HIS A 198 -15.50 8.65 -32.01
C HIS A 198 -14.54 7.57 -32.50
N SER A 199 -14.23 7.65 -33.77
CA SER A 199 -13.21 6.85 -34.42
C SER A 199 -12.03 7.77 -34.67
N HIS A 200 -10.89 7.42 -34.11
CA HIS A 200 -9.63 7.89 -34.64
C HIS A 200 -9.03 6.73 -35.43
N ASP A 201 -8.77 6.99 -36.70
CA ASP A 201 -7.87 6.24 -37.55
C ASP A 201 -8.28 4.77 -37.84
N GLY A 202 -9.57 4.54 -38.13
CA GLY A 202 -10.03 3.27 -38.73
C GLY A 202 -10.04 2.06 -37.80
N LEU A 203 -9.90 2.24 -36.49
CA LEU A 203 -10.11 1.20 -35.48
C LEU A 203 -11.60 1.03 -35.13
N ALA A 204 -11.94 -0.14 -34.58
CA ALA A 204 -13.29 -0.42 -34.09
C ALA A 204 -13.77 0.71 -33.15
N PRO A 205 -15.00 1.22 -33.33
CA PRO A 205 -15.51 2.33 -32.53
C PRO A 205 -15.42 1.98 -31.05
N HIS A 206 -14.71 2.83 -30.31
CA HIS A 206 -14.49 2.63 -28.88
C HIS A 206 -14.83 3.90 -28.13
N SER A 207 -15.37 3.73 -26.93
CA SER A 207 -15.52 4.79 -25.95
C SER A 207 -14.33 4.74 -25.00
N HIS A 208 -13.58 5.83 -24.88
CA HIS A 208 -12.74 6.00 -23.71
C HIS A 208 -13.63 6.37 -22.51
N GLU A 209 -13.48 5.67 -21.38
CA GLU A 209 -13.56 6.35 -20.09
C GLU A 209 -12.15 6.77 -19.68
N PRO A 210 -11.72 7.96 -20.07
CA PRO A 210 -10.51 8.55 -19.53
C PRO A 210 -10.72 8.76 -18.02
N ILE A 211 -9.72 8.51 -17.17
CA ILE A 211 -9.71 9.12 -15.83
C ILE A 211 -9.34 10.59 -16.03
N TYR A 212 -10.20 11.35 -16.72
CA TYR A 212 -10.17 12.82 -16.82
C TYR A 212 -10.74 13.46 -15.55
N SER A 213 -11.01 12.67 -14.52
CA SER A 213 -11.72 13.09 -13.33
C SER A 213 -10.95 12.74 -12.07
N PRO A 214 -10.90 13.63 -11.06
CA PRO A 214 -10.40 13.33 -9.72
C PRO A 214 -11.17 12.20 -8.99
N GLY A 215 -12.16 11.59 -9.64
CA GLY A 215 -13.14 10.67 -9.09
C GLY A 215 -14.51 11.33 -9.13
N TYR A 216 -15.54 10.51 -9.22
CA TYR A 216 -16.94 10.96 -9.12
C TYR A 216 -17.54 10.28 -7.91
N PHE A 217 -18.27 11.03 -7.08
CA PHE A 217 -18.89 10.49 -5.87
C PHE A 217 -19.91 9.40 -6.21
N SER A 218 -20.63 9.59 -7.31
CA SER A 218 -21.58 8.63 -7.87
C SER A 218 -20.94 7.31 -8.34
N ARG A 219 -19.62 7.32 -8.61
CA ARG A 219 -18.86 6.16 -9.10
C ARG A 219 -17.86 5.62 -8.09
N ARG A 220 -17.94 6.06 -6.83
CA ARG A 220 -17.08 5.54 -5.77
C ARG A 220 -17.34 4.05 -5.56
N ALA A 221 -16.35 3.34 -5.02
CA ALA A 221 -16.54 1.95 -4.62
C ALA A 221 -17.71 1.88 -3.61
N PRO A 222 -18.76 1.10 -3.88
CA PRO A 222 -19.89 0.97 -2.97
C PRO A 222 -19.47 0.24 -1.68
N PRO A 223 -20.25 0.37 -0.59
CA PRO A 223 -20.10 -0.51 0.57
C PRO A 223 -20.16 -1.98 0.17
N LEU A 224 -19.41 -2.84 0.87
CA LEU A 224 -19.42 -4.28 0.61
C LEU A 224 -20.69 -4.91 1.20
N HIS A 225 -21.50 -5.56 0.35
CA HIS A 225 -22.81 -6.09 0.72
C HIS A 225 -22.77 -7.46 1.42
N ASP A 226 -21.66 -8.17 1.34
CA ASP A 226 -21.45 -9.52 1.88
C ASP A 226 -20.78 -9.53 3.28
N ARG A 227 -20.76 -8.38 3.96
CA ARG A 227 -20.18 -8.25 5.30
C ARG A 227 -21.13 -8.80 6.37
N ASN A 228 -20.62 -9.70 7.20
CA ASN A 228 -21.32 -10.17 8.39
C ASN A 228 -20.97 -9.31 9.63
N PHE A 229 -21.83 -8.35 9.98
CA PHE A 229 -21.63 -7.48 11.15
C PHE A 229 -21.95 -8.15 12.50
N SER A 230 -22.27 -9.45 12.51
CA SER A 230 -22.26 -10.27 13.74
C SER A 230 -20.87 -10.83 14.07
N GLU A 231 -19.98 -10.94 13.07
CA GLU A 231 -18.61 -11.44 13.23
C GLU A 231 -17.58 -10.33 13.35
N ARG A 232 -17.89 -9.13 12.81
CA ARG A 232 -17.04 -7.94 12.91
C ARG A 232 -17.85 -6.69 13.20
N ALA A 233 -17.21 -5.73 13.86
CA ALA A 233 -17.75 -4.39 14.04
C ALA A 233 -17.77 -3.59 12.72
N PHE A 234 -18.65 -2.60 12.66
CA PHE A 234 -18.69 -1.65 11.55
C PHE A 234 -17.53 -0.65 11.68
N THR A 235 -16.69 -0.53 10.65
CA THR A 235 -15.47 0.28 10.71
C THR A 235 -15.64 1.63 10.01
N VAL A 236 -15.33 2.71 10.72
CA VAL A 236 -15.30 4.08 10.20
C VAL A 236 -13.85 4.51 9.99
N GLY A 237 -13.46 4.73 8.74
CA GLY A 237 -12.15 5.26 8.37
C GLY A 237 -12.15 6.79 8.39
N ILE A 238 -11.18 7.40 9.08
CA ILE A 238 -11.01 8.85 9.16
C ILE A 238 -9.69 9.21 8.47
N GLY A 239 -9.78 9.69 7.23
CA GLY A 239 -8.64 10.08 6.39
C GLY A 239 -8.51 11.59 6.26
N GLY A 240 -7.31 12.07 5.91
CA GLY A 240 -7.12 13.50 5.67
C GLY A 240 -5.69 14.00 5.88
N PRO A 241 -5.36 15.19 5.36
CA PRO A 241 -4.03 15.77 5.54
C PRO A 241 -3.56 15.95 6.99
N VAL A 242 -2.25 16.07 7.17
CA VAL A 242 -1.65 16.40 8.48
C VAL A 242 -2.24 17.72 8.98
N GLY A 243 -2.63 17.77 10.26
CA GLY A 243 -3.11 18.99 10.91
C GLY A 243 -4.57 19.35 10.64
N THR A 244 -5.34 18.60 9.84
CA THR A 244 -6.75 18.94 9.53
C THR A 244 -7.72 18.69 10.68
N GLY A 245 -7.27 17.95 11.72
CA GLY A 245 -8.05 17.65 12.92
C GLY A 245 -8.68 16.26 12.96
N LYS A 246 -8.10 15.27 12.25
CA LYS A 246 -8.51 13.86 12.29
C LYS A 246 -8.62 13.31 13.72
N THR A 247 -7.54 13.35 14.50
CA THR A 247 -7.51 12.88 15.90
C THR A 247 -8.49 13.63 16.79
N ALA A 248 -8.69 14.93 16.55
CA ALA A 248 -9.69 15.73 17.26
C ALA A 248 -11.13 15.28 16.92
N LEU A 249 -11.39 14.94 15.65
CA LEU A 249 -12.68 14.39 15.23
C LEU A 249 -12.90 13.01 15.84
N MET A 250 -11.87 12.17 15.86
CA MET A 250 -11.92 10.85 16.48
C MET A 250 -12.23 10.94 17.98
N LEU A 251 -11.59 11.88 18.71
CA LEU A 251 -11.92 12.17 20.11
C LEU A 251 -13.39 12.60 20.28
N ALA A 252 -13.88 13.50 19.42
CA ALA A 252 -15.25 13.99 19.48
C ALA A 252 -16.27 12.86 19.22
N LEU A 253 -16.03 12.01 18.22
CA LEU A 253 -16.85 10.84 17.92
C LEU A 253 -16.87 9.84 19.09
N CYS A 254 -15.71 9.54 19.68
CA CYS A 254 -15.63 8.69 20.86
C CYS A 254 -16.49 9.23 22.00
N ARG A 255 -16.35 10.52 22.34
CA ARG A 255 -17.12 11.13 23.43
C ARG A 255 -18.62 11.12 23.16
N PHE A 256 -19.04 11.31 21.91
CA PHE A 256 -20.46 11.35 21.57
C PHE A 256 -21.11 9.96 21.58
N LEU A 257 -20.36 8.90 21.24
CA LEU A 257 -20.92 7.57 20.99
C LEU A 257 -20.66 6.56 22.11
N ARG A 258 -19.61 6.73 22.93
CA ARG A 258 -19.12 5.68 23.85
C ARG A 258 -20.08 5.27 24.96
N ASP A 259 -21.02 6.14 25.32
CA ASP A 259 -21.99 5.85 26.37
C ASP A 259 -23.18 5.01 25.85
N LYS A 260 -23.32 4.92 24.52
CA LYS A 260 -24.41 4.21 23.83
C LYS A 260 -23.97 3.01 23.00
N TYR A 261 -22.70 2.97 22.59
CA TYR A 261 -22.16 1.94 21.69
C TYR A 261 -20.83 1.40 22.21
N SER A 262 -20.59 0.10 22.04
CA SER A 262 -19.27 -0.46 22.32
C SER A 262 -18.29 -0.02 21.23
N LEU A 263 -17.36 0.87 21.58
CA LEU A 263 -16.37 1.45 20.65
C LEU A 263 -14.97 0.91 20.91
N ALA A 264 -14.17 0.85 19.85
CA ALA A 264 -12.72 0.78 19.95
C ALA A 264 -12.06 1.59 18.83
N ALA A 265 -10.78 1.90 19.00
CA ALA A 265 -10.06 2.89 18.21
C ALA A 265 -8.69 2.36 17.77
N VAL A 266 -8.37 2.53 16.48
CA VAL A 266 -7.05 2.29 15.92
C VAL A 266 -6.55 3.60 15.32
N THR A 267 -5.44 4.11 15.85
CA THR A 267 -4.76 5.29 15.29
C THR A 267 -3.52 4.84 14.52
N ASN A 268 -3.23 5.53 13.43
CA ASN A 268 -2.02 5.28 12.64
C ASN A 268 -1.10 6.48 12.73
N ASP A 269 0.15 6.23 13.08
CA ASP A 269 1.23 7.22 13.03
C ASP A 269 2.38 6.69 12.19
N ILE A 270 3.26 7.57 11.69
CA ILE A 270 4.40 7.11 10.89
C ILE A 270 5.48 6.51 11.78
N PHE A 271 5.87 7.19 12.85
CA PHE A 271 7.00 6.82 13.72
C PHE A 271 6.73 7.00 15.22
N THR A 272 5.52 7.39 15.58
CA THR A 272 5.11 7.78 16.94
C THR A 272 3.86 7.02 17.36
N LYS A 273 3.44 7.22 18.61
CA LYS A 273 2.13 6.77 19.10
C LYS A 273 1.30 7.97 19.59
N GLU A 274 1.65 9.16 19.13
CA GLU A 274 1.21 10.43 19.70
C GLU A 274 -0.30 10.58 19.56
N ASP A 275 -0.87 10.18 18.42
CA ASP A 275 -2.32 10.22 18.21
C ASP A 275 -3.07 9.28 19.17
N GLY A 276 -2.53 8.09 19.44
CA GLY A 276 -3.10 7.15 20.40
C GLY A 276 -3.00 7.64 21.85
N GLU A 277 -1.81 8.12 22.23
CA GLU A 277 -1.55 8.71 23.56
C GLU A 277 -2.40 9.95 23.80
N PHE A 278 -2.63 10.76 22.77
CA PHE A 278 -3.54 11.90 22.80
C PHE A 278 -4.97 11.46 23.13
N LEU A 279 -5.49 10.41 22.50
CA LEU A 279 -6.84 9.90 22.78
C LEU A 279 -6.96 9.37 24.22
N VAL A 280 -5.97 8.63 24.71
CA VAL A 280 -5.94 8.14 26.10
C VAL A 280 -5.93 9.31 27.08
N LYS A 281 -5.00 10.25 26.90
CA LYS A 281 -4.83 11.42 27.78
C LYS A 281 -6.09 12.29 27.86
N ASN A 282 -6.82 12.42 26.75
CA ASN A 282 -8.05 13.21 26.70
C ASN A 282 -9.30 12.40 27.09
N GLY A 283 -9.12 11.17 27.58
CA GLY A 283 -10.19 10.28 27.99
C GLY A 283 -11.18 10.06 26.85
N ALA A 284 -10.71 9.67 25.66
CA ALA A 284 -11.59 9.30 24.54
C ALA A 284 -12.32 7.99 24.87
N LEU A 285 -11.53 6.95 25.19
CA LEU A 285 -11.95 5.61 25.59
C LEU A 285 -10.93 5.08 26.62
N PRO A 286 -11.26 4.01 27.38
CA PRO A 286 -10.26 3.24 28.13
C PRO A 286 -9.07 2.82 27.26
N GLU A 287 -7.86 2.81 27.83
CA GLU A 287 -6.60 2.56 27.10
C GLU A 287 -6.62 1.22 26.37
N GLU A 288 -7.20 0.18 26.99
CA GLU A 288 -7.32 -1.15 26.43
C GLU A 288 -8.16 -1.22 25.14
N ARG A 289 -8.97 -0.19 24.86
CA ARG A 289 -9.79 -0.05 23.64
C ARG A 289 -9.10 0.76 22.54
N ILE A 290 -7.89 1.27 22.79
CA ILE A 290 -7.11 2.05 21.83
C ILE A 290 -5.89 1.24 21.40
N ARG A 291 -5.60 1.22 20.09
CA ARG A 291 -4.37 0.64 19.53
C ARG A 291 -3.67 1.69 18.67
N ALA A 292 -2.47 2.07 19.07
CA ALA A 292 -1.61 2.94 18.29
C ALA A 292 -0.71 2.11 17.36
N VAL A 293 -0.85 2.29 16.05
CA VAL A 293 -0.14 1.57 14.99
C VAL A 293 0.92 2.47 14.38
N GLU A 294 2.19 2.06 14.50
CA GLU A 294 3.30 2.68 13.78
C GLU A 294 3.44 2.07 12.39
N THR A 295 2.99 2.80 11.37
CA THR A 295 3.00 2.34 9.97
C THR A 295 4.40 2.21 9.37
N GLY A 296 5.36 3.01 9.85
CA GLY A 296 6.75 3.00 9.41
C GLY A 296 6.98 3.43 7.95
N GLY A 297 5.94 3.92 7.26
CA GLY A 297 5.92 4.13 5.81
C GLY A 297 4.91 5.17 5.34
N CYS A 298 4.59 5.17 4.05
CA CYS A 298 3.61 6.10 3.47
C CYS A 298 2.20 5.75 4.00
N PRO A 299 1.47 6.69 4.64
CA PRO A 299 0.16 6.42 5.24
C PRO A 299 -0.86 5.83 4.27
N HIS A 300 -0.85 6.31 3.01
CA HIS A 300 -1.70 5.78 1.93
C HIS A 300 -1.59 4.26 1.77
N ALA A 301 -0.38 3.71 1.85
CA ALA A 301 -0.17 2.28 1.66
C ALA A 301 -0.84 1.48 2.78
N ALA A 302 -0.79 1.97 4.03
CA ALA A 302 -1.34 1.29 5.21
C ALA A 302 -2.89 1.25 5.24
N ILE A 303 -3.55 2.15 4.51
CA ILE A 303 -5.02 2.24 4.48
C ILE A 303 -5.65 1.76 3.17
N ARG A 304 -4.84 1.54 2.13
CA ARG A 304 -5.33 1.16 0.80
C ARG A 304 -4.63 -0.04 0.16
N GLU A 305 -3.30 -0.08 0.16
CA GLU A 305 -2.53 -1.10 -0.58
C GLU A 305 -2.21 -2.35 0.26
N ASP A 306 -1.85 -2.15 1.52
CA ASP A 306 -1.53 -3.18 2.50
C ASP A 306 -2.20 -2.83 3.84
N ILE A 307 -3.48 -3.17 3.93
CA ILE A 307 -4.32 -2.86 5.10
C ILE A 307 -4.12 -3.82 6.28
N SER A 308 -3.24 -4.82 6.12
CA SER A 308 -3.06 -5.90 7.10
C SER A 308 -2.61 -5.39 8.48
N ILE A 309 -1.84 -4.31 8.50
CA ILE A 309 -1.37 -3.67 9.74
C ILE A 309 -2.50 -3.08 10.58
N ASN A 310 -3.62 -2.73 9.93
CA ASN A 310 -4.81 -2.19 10.57
C ASN A 310 -5.86 -3.28 10.84
N LEU A 311 -6.03 -4.23 9.91
CA LEU A 311 -7.01 -5.30 10.06
C LEU A 311 -6.77 -6.14 11.32
N GLY A 312 -5.52 -6.50 11.63
CA GLY A 312 -5.20 -7.30 12.81
C GLY A 312 -5.69 -6.66 14.12
N PRO A 313 -5.25 -5.42 14.44
CA PRO A 313 -5.75 -4.69 15.61
C PRO A 313 -7.27 -4.48 15.61
N LEU A 314 -7.89 -4.19 14.46
CA LEU A 314 -9.35 -4.03 14.36
C LEU A 314 -10.09 -5.32 14.69
N GLU A 315 -9.66 -6.47 14.17
CA GLU A 315 -10.24 -7.78 14.45
C GLU A 315 -10.05 -8.19 15.92
N GLU A 316 -8.86 -7.91 16.49
CA GLU A 316 -8.58 -8.15 17.91
C GLU A 316 -9.55 -7.34 18.79
N LEU A 317 -9.65 -6.04 18.57
CA LEU A 317 -10.54 -5.15 19.34
C LEU A 317 -12.01 -5.52 19.17
N SER A 318 -12.42 -5.85 17.93
CA SER A 318 -13.78 -6.32 17.63
C SER A 318 -14.13 -7.55 18.47
N ASN A 319 -13.21 -8.50 18.58
CA ASN A 319 -13.43 -9.74 19.31
C ASN A 319 -13.39 -9.56 20.84
N LEU A 320 -12.40 -8.82 21.33
CA LEU A 320 -12.21 -8.58 22.77
C LEU A 320 -13.38 -7.82 23.39
N PHE A 321 -13.87 -6.80 22.70
CA PHE A 321 -14.87 -5.88 23.28
C PHE A 321 -16.26 -6.01 22.69
N LYS A 322 -16.46 -6.95 21.75
CA LYS A 322 -17.69 -7.10 20.97
C LYS A 322 -18.17 -5.73 20.48
N ALA A 323 -17.25 -4.99 19.87
CA ALA A 323 -17.48 -3.61 19.47
C ALA A 323 -18.60 -3.53 18.43
N ASP A 324 -19.48 -2.53 18.56
CA ASP A 324 -20.46 -2.19 17.53
C ASP A 324 -19.81 -1.37 16.40
N LEU A 325 -18.85 -0.52 16.79
CA LEU A 325 -18.20 0.47 15.95
C LEU A 325 -16.69 0.47 16.22
N LEU A 326 -15.91 0.46 15.14
CA LEU A 326 -14.46 0.67 15.18
C LEU A 326 -14.11 1.98 14.47
N LEU A 327 -13.33 2.83 15.11
CA LEU A 327 -12.79 4.03 14.49
C LEU A 327 -11.35 3.75 14.07
N CYS A 328 -11.01 4.00 12.80
CA CYS A 328 -9.67 3.84 12.27
C CYS A 328 -9.20 5.17 11.65
N GLU A 329 -8.26 5.85 12.30
CA GLU A 329 -7.63 7.05 11.76
C GLU A 329 -6.44 6.68 10.88
N SER A 330 -6.31 7.32 9.71
CA SER A 330 -5.08 7.23 8.91
C SER A 330 -3.98 8.11 9.49
N GLY A 331 -2.72 7.73 9.28
CA GLY A 331 -1.61 8.67 9.47
C GLY A 331 -1.79 9.90 8.57
N GLY A 332 -1.15 11.02 8.92
CA GLY A 332 -1.32 12.25 8.17
C GLY A 332 -0.96 12.09 6.68
N ASP A 333 -1.94 12.31 5.80
CA ASP A 333 -1.85 11.92 4.39
C ASP A 333 -1.90 13.12 3.42
N ASN A 334 -2.08 12.87 2.12
CA ASN A 334 -2.33 13.88 1.09
C ASN A 334 -3.71 13.66 0.44
N LEU A 335 -4.10 14.58 -0.44
CA LEU A 335 -5.40 14.59 -1.14
C LEU A 335 -5.66 13.33 -2.01
N ALA A 336 -4.61 12.58 -2.36
CA ALA A 336 -4.71 11.38 -3.17
C ALA A 336 -5.12 10.13 -2.38
N ALA A 337 -5.12 10.20 -1.04
CA ALA A 337 -5.41 9.07 -0.19
C ALA A 337 -6.90 8.87 0.08
N ASN A 338 -7.30 7.60 0.07
CA ASN A 338 -8.63 7.14 0.42
C ASN A 338 -8.52 5.72 0.97
N PHE A 339 -9.39 5.36 1.91
CA PHE A 339 -9.41 4.02 2.50
C PHE A 339 -9.85 2.97 1.45
N SER A 340 -9.31 1.76 1.57
CA SER A 340 -9.92 0.59 0.94
C SER A 340 -11.24 0.25 1.62
N ARG A 341 -12.25 -0.13 0.83
CA ARG A 341 -13.53 -0.68 1.34
C ARG A 341 -13.35 -2.00 2.09
N GLU A 342 -12.23 -2.68 1.88
CA GLU A 342 -11.87 -3.86 2.67
C GLU A 342 -11.49 -3.50 4.12
N LEU A 343 -11.07 -2.26 4.37
CA LEU A 343 -10.68 -1.76 5.69
C LEU A 343 -11.79 -0.96 6.37
N ALA A 344 -12.41 -0.02 5.65
CA ALA A 344 -13.43 0.88 6.18
C ALA A 344 -14.79 0.70 5.47
N ASP A 345 -15.83 0.49 6.27
CA ASP A 345 -17.21 0.35 5.81
C ASP A 345 -17.82 1.73 5.50
N TYR A 346 -17.45 2.75 6.30
CA TYR A 346 -17.77 4.17 6.05
C TYR A 346 -16.51 5.02 6.07
N ILE A 347 -16.36 5.93 5.10
CA ILE A 347 -15.15 6.74 4.96
C ILE A 347 -15.46 8.23 5.15
N ILE A 348 -14.86 8.81 6.17
CA ILE A 348 -14.79 10.25 6.39
C ILE A 348 -13.45 10.76 5.86
N TYR A 349 -13.47 11.82 5.06
CA TYR A 349 -12.28 12.54 4.68
C TYR A 349 -12.34 13.98 5.19
N ILE A 350 -11.35 14.39 6.00
CA ILE A 350 -11.33 15.71 6.65
C ILE A 350 -10.23 16.59 6.05
N ILE A 351 -10.65 17.73 5.53
CA ILE A 351 -9.80 18.86 5.14
C ILE A 351 -10.05 20.02 6.10
N ASP A 352 -9.24 21.06 6.04
CA ASP A 352 -9.43 22.23 6.90
C ASP A 352 -9.22 23.55 6.17
N VAL A 353 -9.90 24.59 6.67
CA VAL A 353 -9.91 25.92 6.07
C VAL A 353 -8.53 26.58 6.06
N SER A 354 -7.65 26.25 7.03
CA SER A 354 -6.31 26.87 7.10
C SER A 354 -5.40 26.52 5.90
N ALA A 355 -5.72 25.47 5.16
CA ALA A 355 -5.02 25.11 3.92
C ALA A 355 -5.49 25.93 2.69
N GLY A 356 -6.49 26.80 2.86
CA GLY A 356 -7.05 27.69 1.86
C GLY A 356 -8.33 27.17 1.19
N ASP A 357 -9.15 28.10 0.70
CA ASP A 357 -10.45 27.84 0.08
C ASP A 357 -10.38 27.00 -1.22
N LYS A 358 -9.21 26.95 -1.86
CA LYS A 358 -8.96 26.18 -3.08
C LYS A 358 -8.79 24.67 -2.85
N ILE A 359 -8.79 24.17 -1.62
CA ILE A 359 -8.55 22.74 -1.37
C ILE A 359 -9.64 21.85 -2.00
N PRO A 360 -10.95 22.12 -1.83
CA PRO A 360 -12.00 21.34 -2.49
C PRO A 360 -11.80 21.18 -4.00
N ARG A 361 -11.49 22.26 -4.73
CA ARG A 361 -11.29 22.22 -6.20
C ARG A 361 -10.05 21.47 -6.66
N LYS A 362 -9.05 21.24 -5.78
CA LYS A 362 -7.90 20.37 -6.13
C LYS A 362 -8.33 18.92 -6.32
N GLY A 363 -9.46 18.52 -5.74
CA GLY A 363 -10.00 17.17 -5.84
C GLY A 363 -9.07 16.12 -5.22
N GLY A 364 -9.12 14.92 -5.79
CA GLY A 364 -8.45 13.73 -5.29
C GLY A 364 -9.46 12.73 -4.70
N PRO A 365 -9.13 11.43 -4.65
CA PRO A 365 -10.06 10.40 -4.23
C PRO A 365 -10.65 10.59 -2.83
N GLY A 366 -9.90 11.19 -1.89
CA GLY A 366 -10.45 11.51 -0.57
C GLY A 366 -11.58 12.54 -0.65
N ILE A 367 -11.37 13.63 -1.41
CA ILE A 367 -12.38 14.68 -1.58
C ILE A 367 -13.56 14.19 -2.41
N THR A 368 -13.34 13.43 -3.48
CA THR A 368 -14.41 13.08 -4.44
C THR A 368 -15.13 11.78 -4.11
N GLN A 369 -14.48 10.84 -3.42
CA GLN A 369 -15.00 9.46 -3.23
C GLN A 369 -15.23 9.06 -1.78
N ALA A 370 -14.83 9.85 -0.78
CA ALA A 370 -15.21 9.57 0.60
C ALA A 370 -16.72 9.75 0.79
N ASP A 371 -17.33 8.92 1.65
CA ASP A 371 -18.77 8.97 1.92
C ASP A 371 -19.17 10.31 2.54
N LEU A 372 -18.30 10.88 3.38
CA LEU A 372 -18.47 12.21 3.95
C LEU A 372 -17.19 13.03 3.82
N LEU A 373 -17.30 14.25 3.28
CA LEU A 373 -16.24 15.25 3.36
C LEU A 373 -16.50 16.16 4.58
N VAL A 374 -15.50 16.34 5.44
CA VAL A 374 -15.57 17.30 6.55
C VAL A 374 -14.63 18.45 6.26
N ILE A 375 -15.13 19.68 6.34
CA ILE A 375 -14.35 20.90 6.19
C ILE A 375 -14.25 21.57 7.55
N ASN A 376 -13.13 21.33 8.24
CA ASN A 376 -12.93 21.70 9.63
C ASN A 376 -12.26 23.08 9.79
N LYS A 377 -12.34 23.63 11.01
CA LYS A 377 -11.76 24.91 11.42
C LYS A 377 -12.34 26.11 10.67
N THR A 378 -13.65 26.14 10.46
CA THR A 378 -14.32 27.25 9.75
C THR A 378 -14.17 28.59 10.47
N ASP A 379 -13.90 28.58 11.77
CA ASP A 379 -13.53 29.74 12.58
C ASP A 379 -12.28 30.47 12.07
N LEU A 380 -11.37 29.77 11.38
CA LEU A 380 -10.12 30.36 10.87
C LEU A 380 -10.27 31.04 9.50
N ALA A 381 -11.44 30.99 8.87
CA ALA A 381 -11.65 31.49 7.51
C ALA A 381 -11.16 32.94 7.32
N ALA A 382 -11.59 33.84 8.21
CA ALA A 382 -11.19 35.25 8.16
C ALA A 382 -9.67 35.43 8.36
N ALA A 383 -9.06 34.65 9.25
CA ALA A 383 -7.63 34.76 9.58
C ALA A 383 -6.71 34.34 8.41
N VAL A 384 -7.16 33.44 7.53
CA VAL A 384 -6.39 32.95 6.38
C VAL A 384 -6.88 33.49 5.03
N GLY A 385 -7.88 34.37 5.05
CA GLY A 385 -8.49 34.94 3.83
C GLY A 385 -9.21 33.89 2.98
N ALA A 386 -9.78 32.85 3.59
CA ALA A 386 -10.55 31.83 2.89
C ALA A 386 -12.05 32.16 2.88
N ASP A 387 -12.71 31.92 1.76
CA ASP A 387 -14.16 32.10 1.60
C ASP A 387 -14.89 30.75 1.70
N LEU A 388 -15.75 30.62 2.72
CA LEU A 388 -16.53 29.40 2.95
C LEU A 388 -17.54 29.13 1.82
N SER A 389 -18.08 30.17 1.18
CA SER A 389 -19.01 30.02 0.05
C SER A 389 -18.32 29.42 -1.18
N VAL A 390 -17.04 29.78 -1.39
CA VAL A 390 -16.20 29.18 -2.44
C VAL A 390 -15.94 27.71 -2.13
N MET A 391 -15.62 27.38 -0.87
CA MET A 391 -15.39 26.00 -0.45
C MET A 391 -16.65 25.13 -0.61
N GLU A 392 -17.82 25.65 -0.27
CA GLU A 392 -19.11 25.00 -0.44
C GLU A 392 -19.40 24.70 -1.91
N ARG A 393 -19.38 25.74 -2.75
CA ARG A 393 -19.64 25.61 -4.20
C ARG A 393 -18.70 24.57 -4.84
N ASP A 394 -17.42 24.64 -4.50
CA ASP A 394 -16.42 23.75 -5.08
C ASP A 394 -16.54 22.32 -4.54
N SER A 395 -16.94 22.14 -3.28
CA SER A 395 -17.19 20.82 -2.70
C SER A 395 -18.39 20.15 -3.36
N LEU A 396 -19.50 20.86 -3.50
CA LEU A 396 -20.69 20.38 -4.21
C LEU A 396 -20.35 19.97 -5.64
N ARG A 397 -19.58 20.81 -6.35
CA ARG A 397 -19.15 20.54 -7.72
C ARG A 397 -18.24 19.31 -7.82
N MET A 398 -17.23 19.20 -6.96
CA MET A 398 -16.25 18.11 -7.05
C MET A 398 -16.78 16.78 -6.53
N ARG A 399 -17.85 16.80 -5.73
CA ARG A 399 -18.49 15.62 -5.15
C ARG A 399 -19.78 15.22 -5.85
N ASP A 400 -20.13 15.80 -7.01
CA ASP A 400 -21.42 15.54 -7.67
C ASP A 400 -22.63 15.66 -6.72
N GLY A 401 -22.60 16.64 -5.81
CA GLY A 401 -23.62 16.80 -4.75
C GLY A 401 -23.51 15.84 -3.56
N GLY A 402 -22.43 15.04 -3.46
CA GLY A 402 -22.15 14.18 -2.32
C GLY A 402 -22.00 14.97 -1.00
N PRO A 403 -22.38 14.38 0.14
CA PRO A 403 -22.55 15.13 1.38
C PRO A 403 -21.23 15.64 1.92
N PHE A 404 -21.26 16.84 2.50
CA PHE A 404 -20.14 17.42 3.21
C PHE A 404 -20.66 18.23 4.41
N VAL A 405 -19.83 18.41 5.43
CA VAL A 405 -20.17 19.15 6.65
C VAL A 405 -19.09 20.18 6.95
N PHE A 406 -19.51 21.42 7.20
CA PHE A 406 -18.66 22.43 7.82
C PHE A 406 -18.60 22.20 9.33
N ALA A 407 -17.38 22.17 9.88
CA ALA A 407 -17.18 21.84 11.27
C ALA A 407 -16.18 22.76 11.97
N GLN A 408 -16.37 22.90 13.27
CA GLN A 408 -15.36 23.40 14.20
C GLN A 408 -15.25 22.36 15.32
N VAL A 409 -14.56 21.26 15.03
CA VAL A 409 -14.55 20.08 15.89
C VAL A 409 -14.12 20.40 17.33
N LYS A 410 -13.18 21.33 17.51
CA LYS A 410 -12.75 21.80 18.84
C LYS A 410 -13.83 22.54 19.63
N HIS A 411 -14.78 23.15 18.93
CA HIS A 411 -15.91 23.89 19.50
C HIS A 411 -17.22 23.06 19.47
N GLY A 412 -17.16 21.80 19.05
CA GLY A 412 -18.33 20.91 18.97
C GLY A 412 -19.29 21.18 17.81
N LEU A 413 -19.06 22.22 17.00
CA LEU A 413 -19.95 22.56 15.88
C LEU A 413 -19.78 21.60 14.70
N GLY A 414 -20.89 21.11 14.15
CA GLY A 414 -20.95 20.13 13.05
C GLY A 414 -20.67 18.69 13.48
N VAL A 415 -20.25 18.43 14.73
CA VAL A 415 -19.94 17.07 15.20
C VAL A 415 -21.17 16.18 15.23
N GLU A 416 -22.31 16.69 15.70
CA GLU A 416 -23.57 15.92 15.74
C GLU A 416 -24.04 15.52 14.34
N GLU A 417 -23.93 16.42 13.36
CA GLU A 417 -24.26 16.13 11.96
C GLU A 417 -23.36 15.02 11.38
N ILE A 418 -22.05 15.08 11.66
CA ILE A 418 -21.10 14.02 11.28
C ILE A 418 -21.49 12.69 11.92
N VAL A 419 -21.85 12.68 13.21
CA VAL A 419 -22.33 11.48 13.91
C VAL A 419 -23.59 10.93 13.24
N ASN A 420 -24.55 11.79 12.89
CA ASN A 420 -25.79 11.37 12.24
C ASN A 420 -25.53 10.68 10.89
N HIS A 421 -24.58 11.19 10.10
CA HIS A 421 -24.16 10.54 8.86
C HIS A 421 -23.55 9.15 9.08
N VAL A 422 -22.66 9.01 10.06
CA VAL A 422 -22.04 7.71 10.42
C VAL A 422 -23.11 6.73 10.88
N MET A 423 -23.99 7.15 11.79
CA MET A 423 -25.01 6.27 12.37
C MET A 423 -26.05 5.85 11.34
N HIS A 424 -26.46 6.75 10.44
CA HIS A 424 -27.35 6.39 9.34
C HIS A 424 -26.77 5.27 8.47
N SER A 425 -25.48 5.35 8.14
CA SER A 425 -24.81 4.27 7.39
C SER A 425 -24.67 2.99 8.20
N TRP A 426 -24.44 3.08 9.51
CA TRP A 426 -24.37 1.94 10.40
C TRP A 426 -25.70 1.20 10.52
N GLU A 427 -26.81 1.92 10.69
CA GLU A 427 -28.17 1.34 10.75
C GLU A 427 -28.51 0.62 9.44
N HIS A 428 -28.22 1.25 8.31
CA HIS A 428 -28.48 0.65 6.99
C HIS A 428 -27.62 -0.61 6.76
N ALA A 429 -26.37 -0.62 7.22
CA ALA A 429 -25.46 -1.75 7.01
C ALA A 429 -25.76 -2.92 7.96
N THR A 430 -26.16 -2.64 9.20
CA THR A 430 -26.34 -3.66 10.25
C THR A 430 -27.79 -4.09 10.44
N GLY A 431 -28.76 -3.32 9.95
CA GLY A 431 -30.19 -3.51 10.22
C GLY A 431 -30.61 -3.21 11.67
N LYS A 432 -29.67 -2.79 12.53
CA LYS A 432 -29.94 -2.38 13.90
C LYS A 432 -30.46 -0.95 13.92
N LYS A 433 -31.26 -0.60 14.94
CA LYS A 433 -31.72 0.78 15.17
C LYS A 433 -30.81 1.47 16.19
N ARG A 434 -30.58 2.77 15.98
CA ARG A 434 -29.87 3.65 16.90
C ARG A 434 -30.57 3.68 18.27
N GLN A 435 -29.78 3.58 19.34
CA GLN A 435 -30.20 3.72 20.75
C GLN A 435 -30.28 5.17 21.23
#